data_AF-A0A7W8CYR2-F1
#
_entry.id   AF-A0A7W8CYR2-F1
#
_cell.length_a   1.000
_cell.length_b   1.000
_cell.length_c   1.000
_cell.angle_alpha   90.00
_cell.angle_beta   90.00
_cell.angle_gamma   90.00
#
_symmetry.space_group_name_H-M   'P 1'
#
loop_
_entity.id
_entity.type
_entity.pdbx_description
1 polymer ?
#
loop_
_entity_poly.entity_id
_entity_poly.type
_entity_poly.pdbx_seq_one_letter_code
_entity_poly.pdbx_strand_id
1 'polypeptide(L)'
;MKFSDIDFNALSEMMNNMSDEEKESLNQMADSMMQDYQNKQNAETEPEEETDFYDFLQIDETEYADLPGNILDEIEAAVDFETFYEETTDLDFSASVLFYAKAVLNLLRTYQYDALAISAPVQTTTLLTYLNALTDEKIHALADAGTAAPQDLAAEVNLLRQLYILLNRAEHDSVSYEELQAIKEELFAKKGLLNLVNVIQKE
;
A
#
# COMPACT_ATOMS: atom_id res chain seq x y z
N MET A 1 -4.79 3.32 35.55
CA MET A 1 -4.94 4.25 36.71
C MET A 1 -4.85 5.66 36.16
N LYS A 2 -5.73 6.58 36.55
CA LYS A 2 -5.67 7.97 36.08
C LYS A 2 -4.75 8.76 37.00
N PHE A 3 -3.91 9.64 36.45
CA PHE A 3 -2.99 10.51 37.23
C PHE A 3 -3.71 11.38 38.27
N SER A 4 -5.02 11.58 38.14
CA SER A 4 -5.89 12.28 39.09
C SER A 4 -6.09 11.57 40.43
N ASP A 5 -5.76 10.28 40.52
CA ASP A 5 -6.01 9.46 41.71
C ASP A 5 -4.77 9.33 42.62
N ILE A 6 -3.67 9.99 42.25
CA ILE A 6 -2.42 10.01 43.02
C ILE A 6 -2.45 11.20 44.00
N ASP A 7 -2.52 10.93 45.29
CA ASP A 7 -2.45 11.97 46.32
C ASP A 7 -0.99 12.39 46.57
N PHE A 8 -0.55 13.41 45.83
CA PHE A 8 0.81 13.96 45.92
C PHE A 8 1.15 14.52 47.31
N ASN A 9 0.16 14.88 48.13
CA ASN A 9 0.40 15.33 49.51
C ASN A 9 0.79 14.16 50.41
N ALA A 10 0.14 13.00 50.26
CA ALA A 10 0.48 11.78 51.00
C ALA A 10 1.85 11.22 50.59
N LEU A 11 2.21 11.30 49.30
CA LEU A 11 3.54 10.93 48.81
C LEU A 11 4.64 11.85 49.36
N SER A 12 4.38 13.16 49.46
CA SER A 12 5.31 14.13 50.05
C SER A 12 5.56 13.87 51.53
N GLU A 13 4.52 13.54 52.30
CA GLU A 13 4.66 13.17 53.72
C GLU A 13 5.44 11.86 53.92
N MET A 14 5.21 10.85 53.06
CA MET A 14 5.99 9.61 53.06
C MET A 14 7.46 9.86 52.71
N MET A 15 7.73 10.70 51.71
CA MET A 15 9.09 11.06 51.32
C MET A 15 9.83 11.82 52.42
N ASN A 16 9.16 12.72 53.14
CA ASN A 16 9.75 13.47 54.25
C ASN A 16 10.09 12.59 55.46
N ASN A 17 9.39 11.47 55.65
CA ASN A 17 9.62 10.52 56.75
C ASN A 17 10.64 9.41 56.42
N MET A 18 11.15 9.34 55.19
CA MET A 18 12.21 8.39 54.80
C MET A 18 13.59 8.91 55.19
N SER A 19 14.50 7.98 55.51
CA SER A 19 15.90 8.30 55.80
C SER A 19 16.61 8.84 54.56
N ASP A 20 17.70 9.58 54.77
CA ASP A 20 18.45 10.17 53.65
C ASP A 20 19.01 9.09 52.70
N GLU A 21 19.35 7.91 53.21
CA GLU A 21 19.79 6.75 52.43
C GLU A 21 18.67 6.17 51.53
N GLU A 22 17.44 6.11 52.03
CA GLU A 22 16.28 5.61 51.26
C GLU A 22 15.85 6.60 50.17
N LYS A 23 15.94 7.91 50.44
CA LYS A 23 15.71 8.96 49.44
C LYS A 23 16.74 8.90 48.32
N GLU A 24 18.00 8.66 48.66
CA GLU A 24 19.07 8.56 47.68
C GLU A 24 18.90 7.32 46.79
N SER A 25 18.50 6.18 47.37
CA SER A 25 18.16 4.97 46.60
C SER A 25 16.95 5.16 45.68
N LEU A 26 15.91 5.87 46.13
CA LEU A 26 14.73 6.17 45.32
C LEU A 26 15.06 7.10 44.15
N ASN A 27 15.90 8.12 44.38
CA ASN A 27 16.37 9.00 43.32
C ASN A 27 17.19 8.23 42.28
N GLN A 28 18.08 7.33 42.69
CA GLN A 28 18.82 6.48 41.75
C GLN A 28 17.92 5.58 40.90
N MET A 29 16.86 5.02 41.49
CA MET A 29 15.88 4.22 40.74
C MET A 29 15.04 5.07 39.76
N ALA A 30 14.68 6.29 40.15
CA ALA A 30 13.97 7.23 39.30
C ALA A 30 14.84 7.68 38.12
N ASP A 31 16.12 7.96 38.37
CA ASP A 31 17.10 8.33 37.35
C ASP A 31 17.37 7.17 36.38
N SER A 32 17.47 5.93 36.88
CA SER A 32 17.62 4.75 36.02
C SER A 32 16.37 4.50 35.17
N MET A 33 15.17 4.68 35.73
CA MET A 33 13.93 4.56 34.95
C MET A 33 13.78 5.67 33.91
N MET A 34 14.21 6.90 34.21
CA MET A 34 14.23 7.99 33.23
C MET A 34 15.26 7.75 32.13
N GLN A 35 16.45 7.23 32.46
CA GLN A 35 17.44 6.83 31.46
C GLN A 35 16.93 5.69 30.59
N ASP A 36 16.30 4.66 31.15
CA ASP A 36 15.72 3.56 30.38
C ASP A 36 14.58 4.04 29.49
N TYR A 37 13.76 4.98 29.95
CA TYR A 37 12.68 5.57 29.16
C TYR A 37 13.21 6.46 28.04
N GLN A 38 14.25 7.26 28.30
CA GLN A 38 14.95 8.05 27.28
C GLN A 38 15.65 7.17 26.26
N ASN A 39 16.30 6.08 26.69
CA ASN A 39 16.94 5.13 25.79
C ASN A 39 15.92 4.36 24.94
N LYS A 40 14.75 4.01 25.49
CA LYS A 40 13.65 3.41 24.71
C LYS A 40 13.03 4.39 23.73
N GLN A 41 12.78 5.64 24.14
CA GLN A 41 12.33 6.68 23.22
C GLN A 41 13.36 6.92 22.10
N ASN A 42 14.65 6.93 22.41
CA ASN A 42 15.72 7.09 21.42
C ASN A 42 15.85 5.88 20.48
N ALA A 43 15.53 4.66 20.94
CA ALA A 43 15.48 3.45 20.09
C ALA A 43 14.22 3.40 19.21
N GLU A 44 13.11 3.99 19.65
CA GLU A 44 11.88 4.20 18.85
C GLU A 44 11.98 5.44 17.93
N THR A 45 13.08 6.20 17.99
CA THR A 45 13.37 7.37 17.12
C THR A 45 14.64 7.20 16.29
N GLU A 46 15.13 5.99 16.11
CA GLU A 46 15.89 5.74 14.88
C GLU A 46 14.90 5.94 13.73
N PRO A 47 15.13 6.91 12.82
CA PRO A 47 14.28 7.04 11.65
C PRO A 47 14.39 5.69 10.93
N GLU A 48 13.28 4.97 10.81
CA GLU A 48 13.21 3.90 9.82
C GLU A 48 13.68 4.54 8.51
N GLU A 49 14.73 3.98 7.89
CA GLU A 49 15.17 4.45 6.59
C GLU A 49 14.00 4.17 5.62
N GLU A 50 13.12 5.16 5.44
CA GLU A 50 12.07 5.15 4.42
C GLU A 50 12.79 4.98 3.08
N THR A 51 12.82 3.74 2.62
CA THR A 51 13.34 3.41 1.30
C THR A 51 12.30 3.89 0.31
N ASP A 52 12.69 4.81 -0.58
CA ASP A 52 11.82 5.31 -1.64
C ASP A 52 11.20 4.11 -2.40
N PHE A 53 9.89 4.14 -2.63
CA PHE A 53 9.18 3.05 -3.29
C PHE A 53 9.70 2.83 -4.73
N TYR A 54 10.25 3.85 -5.39
CA TYR A 54 10.90 3.70 -6.69
C TYR A 54 12.11 2.77 -6.62
N ASP A 55 12.95 2.94 -5.59
CA ASP A 55 14.12 2.10 -5.33
C ASP A 55 13.69 0.68 -4.92
N PHE A 56 12.68 0.57 -4.05
CA PHE A 56 12.14 -0.71 -3.60
C PHE A 56 11.58 -1.55 -4.78
N LEU A 57 10.85 -0.90 -5.69
CA LEU A 57 10.27 -1.54 -6.88
C LEU A 57 11.26 -1.68 -8.04
N GLN A 58 12.46 -1.08 -7.94
CA GLN A 58 13.47 -1.04 -8.99
C GLN A 58 12.94 -0.42 -10.30
N ILE A 59 12.21 0.68 -10.19
CA ILE A 59 11.60 1.41 -11.31
C ILE A 59 12.19 2.82 -11.45
N ASP A 60 12.13 3.37 -12.65
CA ASP A 60 12.62 4.72 -12.94
C ASP A 60 11.55 5.77 -12.60
N GLU A 61 11.83 6.64 -11.63
CA GLU A 61 10.95 7.76 -11.24
C GLU A 61 10.47 8.57 -12.45
N THR A 62 11.35 8.82 -13.42
CA THR A 62 11.04 9.67 -14.58
C THR A 62 10.00 9.05 -15.51
N GLU A 63 9.90 7.72 -15.56
CA GLU A 63 8.89 7.03 -16.38
C GLU A 63 7.49 7.06 -15.72
N TYR A 64 7.44 7.21 -14.40
CA TYR A 64 6.22 7.14 -13.60
C TYR A 64 5.75 8.51 -13.07
N ALA A 65 6.58 9.55 -13.16
CA ALA A 65 6.28 10.91 -12.70
C ALA A 65 5.04 11.54 -13.37
N ASP A 66 4.69 11.11 -14.58
CA ASP A 66 3.50 11.59 -15.31
C ASP A 66 2.20 10.92 -14.85
N LEU A 67 2.26 9.90 -13.99
CA LEU A 67 1.07 9.28 -13.42
C LEU A 67 0.38 10.24 -12.43
N PRO A 68 -0.96 10.21 -12.34
CA PRO A 68 -1.68 11.01 -11.36
C PRO A 68 -1.21 10.71 -9.92
N GLY A 69 -1.05 11.75 -9.09
CA GLY A 69 -0.53 11.60 -7.73
C GLY A 69 -1.30 10.58 -6.88
N ASN A 70 -2.63 10.50 -7.01
CA ASN A 70 -3.44 9.52 -6.27
C ASN A 70 -3.16 8.06 -6.65
N ILE A 71 -2.54 7.81 -7.81
CA ILE A 71 -2.09 6.48 -8.23
C ILE A 71 -0.71 6.19 -7.63
N LEU A 72 0.17 7.19 -7.58
CA LEU A 72 1.46 7.09 -6.91
C LEU A 72 1.28 6.85 -5.40
N ASP A 73 0.38 7.59 -4.75
CA ASP A 73 0.01 7.38 -3.33
C ASP A 73 -0.49 5.95 -3.07
N GLU A 74 -1.19 5.34 -4.02
CA GLU A 74 -1.69 3.97 -3.91
C GLU A 74 -0.58 2.92 -4.12
N ILE A 75 0.41 3.22 -4.96
CA ILE A 75 1.58 2.35 -5.15
C ILE A 75 2.48 2.41 -3.91
N GLU A 76 2.74 3.60 -3.38
CA GLU A 76 3.49 3.83 -2.15
C GLU A 76 2.84 3.07 -0.98
N ALA A 77 1.53 3.25 -0.78
CA ALA A 77 0.81 2.50 0.25
C ALA A 77 0.92 0.97 0.07
N ALA A 78 0.89 0.46 -1.16
CA ALA A 78 1.06 -0.97 -1.40
C ALA A 78 2.45 -1.48 -0.97
N VAL A 79 3.49 -0.67 -1.20
CA VAL A 79 4.87 -0.94 -0.77
C VAL A 79 4.99 -0.85 0.75
N ASP A 80 4.43 0.18 1.38
CA ASP A 80 4.42 0.30 2.85
C ASP A 80 3.79 -0.92 3.52
N PHE A 81 2.68 -1.43 2.97
CA PHE A 81 2.08 -2.65 3.48
C PHE A 81 2.96 -3.87 3.21
N GLU A 82 3.72 -3.92 2.12
CA GLU A 82 4.64 -5.03 1.85
C GLU A 82 5.81 -5.05 2.84
N THR A 83 6.42 -3.89 3.10
CA THR A 83 7.58 -3.74 4.00
C THR A 83 7.21 -3.91 5.47
N PHE A 84 6.04 -3.41 5.89
CA PHE A 84 5.52 -3.59 7.26
C PHE A 84 5.46 -5.05 7.69
N TYR A 85 5.31 -5.96 6.72
CA TYR A 85 5.15 -7.38 6.98
C TYR A 85 6.47 -8.16 7.04
N GLU A 86 7.63 -7.63 6.62
CA GLU A 86 8.88 -8.39 6.41
C GLU A 86 9.36 -9.27 7.59
N GLU A 87 8.96 -8.99 8.84
CA GLU A 87 9.42 -9.73 10.02
C GLU A 87 8.60 -10.97 10.42
N THR A 88 7.53 -11.35 9.69
CA THR A 88 6.65 -12.47 10.10
C THR A 88 6.67 -13.64 9.09
N THR A 89 6.54 -14.88 9.55
CA THR A 89 6.67 -16.07 8.68
C THR A 89 5.36 -16.58 8.04
N ASP A 90 4.20 -16.04 8.43
CA ASP A 90 2.86 -16.41 7.93
C ASP A 90 2.13 -15.17 7.36
N LEU A 91 2.76 -14.49 6.41
CA LEU A 91 2.31 -13.18 5.95
C LEU A 91 1.23 -13.24 4.88
N ASP A 92 0.20 -12.43 5.11
CA ASP A 92 -0.87 -12.17 4.17
C ASP A 92 -0.67 -10.82 3.49
N PHE A 93 -0.38 -10.84 2.19
CA PHE A 93 -0.14 -9.65 1.37
C PHE A 93 -1.41 -9.09 0.71
N SER A 94 -2.58 -9.47 1.23
CA SER A 94 -3.89 -9.01 0.75
C SER A 94 -4.01 -7.49 0.73
N ALA A 95 -3.44 -6.79 1.72
CA ALA A 95 -3.45 -5.33 1.79
C ALA A 95 -2.66 -4.71 0.62
N SER A 96 -1.42 -5.15 0.37
CA SER A 96 -0.60 -4.66 -0.75
C SER A 96 -1.30 -4.88 -2.09
N VAL A 97 -1.89 -6.07 -2.30
CA VAL A 97 -2.67 -6.37 -3.52
C VAL A 97 -3.87 -5.44 -3.67
N LEU A 98 -4.60 -5.15 -2.58
CA LEU A 98 -5.75 -4.25 -2.62
C LEU A 98 -5.35 -2.86 -3.13
N PHE A 99 -4.21 -2.34 -2.67
CA PHE A 99 -3.71 -1.02 -3.08
C PHE A 99 -3.21 -1.01 -4.54
N TYR A 100 -2.47 -2.04 -4.98
CA TYR A 100 -2.12 -2.17 -6.40
C TYR A 100 -3.36 -2.28 -7.31
N ALA A 101 -4.37 -3.03 -6.89
CA ALA A 101 -5.63 -3.15 -7.62
C ALA A 101 -6.40 -1.81 -7.68
N LYS A 102 -6.31 -1.00 -6.62
CA LYS A 102 -6.91 0.33 -6.55
C LYS A 102 -6.21 1.30 -7.50
N ALA A 103 -4.87 1.28 -7.56
CA ALA A 103 -4.07 2.04 -8.52
C ALA A 103 -4.49 1.73 -9.96
N VAL A 104 -4.58 0.45 -10.31
CA VAL A 104 -5.05 0.01 -11.63
C VAL A 104 -6.48 0.46 -11.91
N LEU A 105 -7.40 0.31 -10.95
CA LEU A 105 -8.79 0.74 -11.12
C LEU A 105 -8.90 2.25 -11.38
N ASN A 106 -8.08 3.06 -10.69
CA ASN A 106 -8.07 4.50 -10.89
C ASN A 106 -7.45 4.93 -12.22
N LEU A 107 -6.45 4.19 -12.72
CA LEU A 107 -5.95 4.36 -14.10
C LEU A 107 -7.05 4.09 -15.12
N LEU A 108 -7.74 2.96 -15.00
CA LEU A 108 -8.83 2.60 -15.93
C LEU A 108 -9.96 3.64 -15.92
N ARG A 109 -10.32 4.16 -14.74
CA ARG A 109 -11.31 5.24 -14.58
C ARG A 109 -10.87 6.53 -15.25
N THR A 110 -9.59 6.87 -15.15
CA THR A 110 -9.03 8.11 -15.70
C THR A 110 -8.90 8.05 -17.22
N TYR A 111 -8.36 6.95 -17.74
CA TYR A 111 -7.92 6.89 -19.14
C TYR A 111 -8.89 6.12 -20.05
N GLN A 112 -9.56 5.09 -19.54
CA GLN A 112 -10.26 4.13 -20.39
C GLN A 112 -11.79 4.10 -20.23
N TYR A 113 -12.34 4.64 -19.14
CA TYR A 113 -13.78 4.59 -18.84
C TYR A 113 -14.66 5.05 -20.00
N ASP A 114 -14.36 6.21 -20.59
CA ASP A 114 -15.14 6.77 -21.70
C ASP A 114 -15.01 5.91 -22.97
N ALA A 115 -13.80 5.46 -23.29
CA ALA A 115 -13.52 4.72 -24.52
C ALA A 115 -14.17 3.33 -24.52
N LEU A 116 -14.23 2.70 -23.35
CA LEU A 116 -14.91 1.42 -23.16
C LEU A 116 -16.43 1.56 -23.10
N ALA A 117 -16.96 2.78 -23.04
CA ALA A 117 -18.41 3.06 -22.99
C ALA A 117 -19.12 2.31 -21.86
N ILE A 118 -18.52 2.32 -20.66
CA ILE A 118 -19.07 1.64 -19.48
C ILE A 118 -20.39 2.29 -19.07
N SER A 119 -21.41 1.47 -18.82
CA SER A 119 -22.77 1.91 -18.49
C SER A 119 -22.97 2.23 -17.01
N ALA A 120 -22.17 1.63 -16.13
CA ALA A 120 -22.22 1.86 -14.69
C ALA A 120 -21.51 3.17 -14.32
N PRO A 121 -22.01 3.94 -13.33
CA PRO A 121 -21.34 5.17 -12.87
C PRO A 121 -19.88 4.92 -12.47
N VAL A 122 -18.96 5.81 -12.88
CA VAL A 122 -17.51 5.74 -12.62
C VAL A 122 -17.19 5.32 -11.18
N GLN A 123 -17.87 5.92 -10.19
CA GLN A 123 -17.62 5.71 -8.75
C GLN A 123 -17.96 4.30 -8.26
N THR A 124 -18.78 3.57 -9.02
CA THR A 124 -19.25 2.22 -8.70
C THR A 124 -18.58 1.14 -9.54
N THR A 125 -17.70 1.52 -10.47
CA THR A 125 -16.95 0.57 -11.29
C THR A 125 -15.95 -0.22 -10.45
N THR A 126 -15.72 -1.46 -10.83
CA THR A 126 -14.75 -2.40 -10.24
C THR A 126 -13.85 -2.96 -11.33
N LEU A 127 -12.74 -3.63 -10.99
CA LEU A 127 -11.92 -4.32 -11.99
C LEU A 127 -12.74 -5.30 -12.84
N LEU A 128 -13.70 -5.99 -12.23
CA LEU A 128 -14.62 -6.88 -12.95
C LEU A 128 -15.49 -6.12 -13.98
N THR A 129 -15.85 -4.86 -13.70
CA THR A 129 -16.60 -4.02 -14.64
C THR A 129 -15.80 -3.79 -15.92
N TYR A 130 -14.51 -3.47 -15.80
CA TYR A 130 -13.61 -3.27 -16.94
C TYR A 130 -13.31 -4.58 -17.66
N LEU A 131 -13.05 -5.66 -16.92
CA LEU A 131 -12.81 -6.99 -17.49
C LEU A 131 -14.02 -7.46 -18.33
N ASN A 132 -15.24 -7.22 -17.87
CA ASN A 132 -16.46 -7.57 -18.60
C ASN A 132 -16.73 -6.64 -19.79
N ALA A 133 -16.19 -5.42 -19.79
CA ALA A 133 -16.31 -4.49 -20.91
C ALA A 133 -15.40 -4.87 -22.08
N LEU A 134 -14.25 -5.51 -21.80
CA LEU A 134 -13.29 -6.01 -22.78
C LEU A 134 -13.72 -7.39 -23.32
N THR A 135 -14.88 -7.46 -23.98
CA THR A 135 -15.31 -8.67 -24.69
C THR A 135 -14.52 -8.86 -25.98
N ASP A 136 -14.46 -10.09 -26.51
CA ASP A 136 -13.80 -10.38 -27.80
C ASP A 136 -14.32 -9.45 -28.92
N GLU A 137 -15.63 -9.21 -28.96
CA GLU A 137 -16.25 -8.29 -29.93
C GLU A 137 -15.76 -6.85 -29.76
N LYS A 138 -15.67 -6.35 -28.52
CA LYS A 138 -15.17 -5.01 -28.22
C LYS A 138 -13.67 -4.88 -28.54
N ILE A 139 -12.89 -5.90 -28.21
CA ILE A 139 -11.45 -5.97 -28.50
C ILE A 139 -11.22 -5.92 -30.02
N HIS A 140 -11.95 -6.71 -30.80
CA HIS A 140 -11.88 -6.67 -32.25
C HIS A 140 -12.29 -5.30 -32.81
N ALA A 141 -13.36 -4.70 -32.29
CA ALA A 141 -13.79 -3.37 -32.72
C ALA A 141 -12.75 -2.28 -32.42
N LEU A 142 -12.08 -2.32 -31.26
CA LEU A 142 -11.01 -1.39 -30.90
C LEU A 142 -9.78 -1.60 -31.79
N ALA A 143 -9.41 -2.85 -32.05
CA ALA A 143 -8.31 -3.18 -32.94
C ALA A 143 -8.57 -2.74 -34.39
N ASP A 144 -9.77 -2.98 -34.91
CA ASP A 144 -10.18 -2.59 -36.26
C ASP A 144 -10.25 -1.06 -36.42
N ALA A 145 -10.61 -0.35 -35.34
CA ALA A 145 -10.57 1.11 -35.29
C ALA A 145 -9.14 1.68 -35.20
N GLY A 146 -8.13 0.84 -34.98
CA GLY A 146 -6.74 1.26 -34.82
C GLY A 146 -6.45 2.01 -33.50
N THR A 147 -7.36 1.94 -32.52
CA THR A 147 -7.24 2.65 -31.25
C THR A 147 -6.37 1.92 -30.23
N ALA A 148 -6.14 0.62 -30.43
CA ALA A 148 -5.32 -0.24 -29.58
C ALA A 148 -4.78 -1.43 -30.38
N ALA A 149 -3.58 -1.92 -30.07
CA ALA A 149 -3.08 -3.16 -30.68
C ALA A 149 -3.71 -4.39 -30.00
N PRO A 150 -4.07 -5.46 -30.75
CA PRO A 150 -4.68 -6.66 -30.18
C PRO A 150 -3.86 -7.31 -29.05
N GLN A 151 -2.54 -7.27 -29.18
CA GLN A 151 -1.60 -7.82 -28.19
C GLN A 151 -1.62 -7.04 -26.87
N ASP A 152 -1.80 -5.72 -26.93
CA ASP A 152 -1.81 -4.85 -25.75
C ASP A 152 -3.14 -5.02 -24.99
N LEU A 153 -4.25 -5.13 -25.73
CA LEU A 153 -5.56 -5.46 -25.15
C LEU A 153 -5.57 -6.85 -24.51
N ALA A 154 -4.92 -7.84 -25.14
CA ALA A 154 -4.81 -9.19 -24.56
C ALA A 154 -3.97 -9.19 -23.28
N ALA A 155 -2.88 -8.41 -23.25
CA ALA A 155 -2.07 -8.24 -22.05
C ALA A 155 -2.87 -7.55 -20.92
N GLU A 156 -3.64 -6.51 -21.26
CA GLU A 156 -4.53 -5.85 -20.30
C GLU A 156 -5.57 -6.81 -19.73
N VAL A 157 -6.29 -7.57 -20.56
CA VAL A 157 -7.25 -8.57 -20.09
C VAL A 157 -6.62 -9.58 -19.12
N ASN A 158 -5.39 -10.02 -19.40
CA ASN A 158 -4.68 -10.94 -18.54
C ASN A 158 -4.30 -10.29 -17.20
N LEU A 159 -3.77 -9.06 -17.22
CA LEU A 159 -3.45 -8.30 -16.01
C LEU A 159 -4.69 -8.11 -15.12
N LEU A 160 -5.80 -7.63 -15.70
CA LEU A 160 -7.05 -7.41 -14.97
C LEU A 160 -7.61 -8.71 -14.39
N ARG A 161 -7.50 -9.82 -15.12
CA ARG A 161 -7.92 -11.14 -14.65
C ARG A 161 -7.07 -11.62 -13.48
N GLN A 162 -5.75 -11.47 -13.55
CA GLN A 162 -4.85 -11.84 -12.45
C GLN A 162 -5.15 -11.03 -11.19
N LEU A 163 -5.27 -9.70 -11.31
CA LEU A 163 -5.64 -8.83 -10.19
C LEU A 163 -7.01 -9.19 -9.60
N TYR A 164 -7.99 -9.47 -10.45
CA TYR A 164 -9.30 -9.89 -9.98
C TYR A 164 -9.23 -11.21 -9.20
N ILE A 165 -8.45 -12.19 -9.65
CA ILE A 165 -8.26 -13.45 -8.91
C ILE A 165 -7.60 -13.17 -7.55
N LEU A 166 -6.55 -12.36 -7.50
CA LEU A 166 -5.87 -12.03 -6.25
C LEU A 166 -6.75 -11.23 -5.29
N LEU A 167 -7.60 -10.32 -5.80
CA LEU A 167 -8.61 -9.65 -4.98
C LEU A 167 -9.62 -10.63 -4.38
N ASN A 168 -10.09 -11.61 -5.15
CA ASN A 168 -11.00 -12.64 -4.62
C ASN A 168 -10.29 -13.50 -3.56
N ARG A 169 -9.00 -13.78 -3.73
CA ARG A 169 -8.20 -14.46 -2.69
C ARG A 169 -8.06 -13.58 -1.45
N ALA A 170 -7.74 -12.31 -1.61
CA ALA A 170 -7.63 -11.36 -0.51
C ALA A 170 -8.95 -11.18 0.26
N GLU A 171 -10.10 -11.37 -0.39
CA GLU A 171 -11.40 -11.31 0.29
C GLU A 171 -11.73 -12.59 1.07
N HIS A 172 -11.20 -13.75 0.67
CA HIS A 172 -11.69 -15.05 1.12
C HIS A 172 -10.64 -15.93 1.81
N ASP A 173 -9.37 -15.62 1.67
CA ASP A 173 -8.22 -16.37 2.19
C ASP A 173 -7.03 -15.40 2.37
N SER A 174 -5.83 -15.81 1.98
CA SER A 174 -4.58 -15.05 2.06
C SER A 174 -3.88 -15.00 0.70
N VAL A 175 -3.08 -13.95 0.53
CA VAL A 175 -2.18 -13.79 -0.61
C VAL A 175 -0.76 -14.05 -0.16
N SER A 176 -0.09 -14.98 -0.83
CA SER A 176 1.31 -15.29 -0.57
C SER A 176 2.27 -14.27 -1.19
N TYR A 177 3.51 -14.22 -0.68
CA TYR A 177 4.55 -13.36 -1.25
C TYR A 177 4.84 -13.68 -2.73
N GLU A 178 4.83 -14.96 -3.12
CA GLU A 178 5.04 -15.37 -4.52
C GLU A 178 3.99 -14.79 -5.46
N GLU A 179 2.73 -14.74 -5.00
CA GLU A 179 1.63 -14.15 -5.74
C GLU A 179 1.74 -12.63 -5.83
N LEU A 180 2.19 -11.98 -4.76
CA LEU A 180 2.51 -10.55 -4.77
C LEU A 180 3.62 -10.23 -5.77
N GLN A 181 4.72 -11.00 -5.77
CA GLN A 181 5.83 -10.79 -6.70
C GLN A 181 5.39 -11.03 -8.15
N ALA A 182 4.56 -12.04 -8.41
CA ALA A 182 4.03 -12.30 -9.73
C ALA A 182 3.23 -11.10 -10.27
N ILE A 183 2.39 -10.47 -9.44
CA ILE A 183 1.64 -9.29 -9.89
C ILE A 183 2.52 -8.03 -10.02
N LYS A 184 3.52 -7.85 -9.15
CA LYS A 184 4.52 -6.77 -9.29
C LYS A 184 5.30 -6.88 -10.59
N GLU A 185 5.67 -8.09 -11.00
CA GLU A 185 6.33 -8.32 -12.29
C GLU A 185 5.45 -7.84 -13.46
N GLU A 186 4.15 -8.16 -13.45
CA GLU A 186 3.22 -7.69 -14.49
C GLU A 186 3.02 -6.17 -14.47
N LEU A 187 2.89 -5.58 -13.29
CA LEU A 187 2.62 -4.14 -13.13
C LEU A 187 3.83 -3.27 -13.50
N PHE A 188 5.02 -3.66 -13.06
CA PHE A 188 6.23 -2.84 -13.12
C PHE A 188 7.23 -3.35 -14.16
N ALA A 189 7.72 -4.59 -14.02
CA ALA A 189 8.75 -5.12 -14.93
C ALA A 189 8.26 -5.23 -16.39
N LYS A 190 6.98 -5.61 -16.58
CA LYS A 190 6.32 -5.66 -17.90
C LYS A 190 5.62 -4.35 -18.27
N LYS A 191 5.80 -3.30 -17.48
CA LYS A 191 5.21 -1.97 -17.66
C LYS A 191 3.69 -1.99 -17.78
N GLY A 192 3.01 -2.95 -17.14
CA GLY A 192 1.56 -3.09 -17.19
C GLY A 192 0.82 -1.80 -16.83
N LEU A 193 1.26 -1.12 -15.76
CA LEU A 193 0.67 0.17 -15.34
C LEU A 193 0.78 1.26 -16.42
N LEU A 194 1.97 1.43 -17.01
CA LEU A 194 2.21 2.43 -18.04
C LEU A 194 1.48 2.09 -19.35
N ASN A 195 1.34 0.81 -19.66
CA ASN A 195 0.59 0.36 -20.81
C ASN A 195 -0.90 0.74 -20.67
N LEU A 196 -1.51 0.59 -19.49
CA LEU A 196 -2.93 0.95 -19.28
C LEU A 196 -3.26 2.41 -19.62
N VAL A 197 -2.30 3.33 -19.45
CA VAL A 197 -2.44 4.74 -19.82
C VAL A 197 -2.55 4.91 -21.33
N ASN A 198 -1.85 4.07 -22.10
CA ASN A 198 -1.61 4.24 -23.52
C ASN A 198 -2.32 3.21 -24.42
N VAL A 199 -2.87 2.13 -23.84
CA VAL A 199 -3.48 1.01 -24.58
C VAL A 199 -4.63 1.49 -25.46
N ILE A 200 -5.51 2.35 -24.93
CA ILE A 200 -6.63 2.90 -25.68
C ILE A 200 -6.38 4.39 -25.90
N GLN A 201 -5.94 4.74 -27.10
CA GLN A 201 -5.69 6.14 -27.45
C GLN A 201 -7.02 6.85 -27.73
N LYS A 202 -7.26 7.98 -27.04
CA LYS A 202 -8.35 8.91 -27.40
C LYS A 202 -7.91 9.69 -28.65
N GLU A 203 -8.67 9.59 -29.74
CA GLU A 203 -8.55 10.49 -30.90
C GLU A 203 -8.86 11.95 -30.53
#